data_AF-A0A560M8U6-F1
#
_entry.id   AF-A0A560M8U6-F1
#
_cell.length_a   1.000
_cell.length_b   1.000
_cell.length_c   1.000
_cell.angle_alpha   90.00
_cell.angle_beta   90.00
_cell.angle_gamma   90.00
#
_symmetry.space_group_name_H-M   'P 1'
#
loop_
_entity.id
_entity.type
_entity.pdbx_description
1 polymer ?
#
loop_
_entity_poly.entity_id
_entity_poly.type
_entity_poly.pdbx_seq_one_letter_code
_entity_poly.pdbx_strand_id
1 'polypeptide(L)'
;MIQFALLFGLGFLTAALLVFLIAPAIHRRIVWFTEKRLKATMPLSPQEVRAQKDMARALFAAENARTEHALTQERDKTVALQIQNGKLQQEASRLSAASGELQTRIDDLEVEAGELRSRLRQEESYISQLKSSIHAAEQASAEKEADIDSLRKRMTKMGADADNLKIDLAARETEIESLKLRINTLRDERDTLRQELNAASLRAADAEQSLRQESDKNKRLEERLNREIAGSADKETAIERHAQDVVRLRERLEAAIKESKEAGKALRAAGLTPPKRATRTPKLAAASIIAGSAGEQGTISEPPQMAEPERKVEDEIAQMTEEVRNRAAALSDRLLKARTPAHDDAMREEIAKIAASMVALTALKEGDGSPIFDLLPKDQEPAEPGARISLADRVAAILPKHP
;
A
#
# COMPACT_ATOMS: atom_id res chain seq x y z
N MET A 1 22.27 -113.37 -175.42
CA MET A 1 22.50 -112.74 -174.09
C MET A 1 21.65 -111.49 -173.87
N ILE A 2 21.79 -110.41 -174.64
CA ILE A 2 21.14 -109.10 -174.37
C ILE A 2 19.61 -109.17 -174.13
N GLN A 3 18.89 -110.05 -174.85
CA GLN A 3 17.43 -110.20 -174.71
C GLN A 3 16.96 -110.55 -173.29
N PHE A 4 17.71 -111.38 -172.55
CA PHE A 4 17.38 -111.71 -171.16
C PHE A 4 17.57 -110.51 -170.22
N ALA A 5 18.59 -109.69 -170.45
CA ALA A 5 18.82 -108.47 -169.68
C ALA A 5 17.71 -107.43 -169.92
N LEU A 6 17.18 -107.31 -171.14
CA LEU A 6 16.04 -106.45 -171.44
C LEU A 6 14.74 -106.92 -170.78
N LEU A 7 14.44 -108.22 -170.80
CA LEU A 7 13.25 -108.76 -170.11
C LEU A 7 13.36 -108.61 -168.59
N PHE A 8 14.54 -108.84 -168.01
CA PHE A 8 14.79 -108.61 -166.59
C PHE A 8 14.66 -107.12 -166.22
N GLY A 9 15.20 -106.22 -167.06
CA GLY A 9 15.06 -104.77 -166.89
C GLY A 9 13.61 -104.28 -166.97
N LEU A 10 12.82 -104.81 -167.90
CA LEU A 10 11.39 -104.50 -168.02
C LEU A 10 10.58 -105.02 -166.81
N GLY A 11 10.86 -106.24 -166.36
CA GLY A 11 10.27 -106.82 -165.15
C GLY A 11 10.59 -106.02 -163.89
N PHE A 12 11.85 -105.58 -163.73
CA PHE A 12 12.25 -104.71 -162.64
C PHE A 12 11.60 -103.32 -162.72
N LEU A 13 11.54 -102.72 -163.90
CA LEU A 13 10.94 -101.39 -164.10
C LEU A 13 9.43 -101.39 -163.79
N THR A 14 8.71 -102.42 -164.23
CA THR A 14 7.27 -102.57 -163.94
C THR A 14 6.99 -102.84 -162.46
N ALA A 15 7.82 -103.66 -161.80
CA ALA A 15 7.74 -103.84 -160.35
C ALA A 15 8.03 -102.55 -159.58
N ALA A 16 9.06 -101.79 -159.96
CA ALA A 16 9.39 -100.51 -159.36
C ALA A 16 8.28 -99.46 -159.54
N LEU A 17 7.63 -99.42 -160.70
CA LEU A 17 6.51 -98.53 -160.99
C LEU A 17 5.29 -98.87 -160.12
N LEU A 18 4.96 -100.15 -159.95
CA LEU A 18 3.90 -100.59 -159.04
C LEU A 18 4.19 -100.24 -157.57
N VAL A 19 5.44 -100.42 -157.11
CA VAL A 19 5.85 -99.99 -155.77
C VAL A 19 5.69 -98.47 -155.60
N PHE A 20 6.10 -97.67 -156.60
CA PHE A 20 5.99 -96.21 -156.55
C PHE A 20 4.52 -95.73 -156.59
N LEU A 21 3.61 -96.45 -157.26
CA LEU A 21 2.18 -96.16 -157.27
C LEU A 21 1.52 -96.42 -155.91
N ILE A 22 1.96 -97.47 -155.20
CA ILE A 22 1.34 -97.94 -153.95
C ILE A 22 1.95 -97.25 -152.71
N ALA A 23 3.25 -96.90 -152.74
CA ALA A 23 3.97 -96.30 -151.61
C ALA A 23 3.31 -95.04 -151.01
N PRO A 24 2.76 -94.07 -151.78
CA PRO A 24 2.07 -92.90 -151.22
C PRO A 24 0.82 -93.27 -150.41
N ALA A 25 0.08 -94.30 -150.83
CA ALA A 25 -1.11 -94.77 -150.14
C ALA A 25 -0.75 -95.48 -148.82
N ILE A 26 0.29 -96.33 -148.83
CA ILE A 26 0.82 -96.97 -147.63
C ILE A 26 1.37 -95.91 -146.66
N HIS A 27 2.16 -94.95 -147.14
CA HIS A 27 2.75 -93.91 -146.28
C HIS A 27 1.68 -93.03 -145.62
N ARG A 28 0.65 -92.58 -146.36
CA ARG A 28 -0.50 -91.87 -145.78
C ARG A 28 -1.20 -92.68 -144.69
N ARG A 29 -1.36 -93.99 -144.90
CA ARG A 29 -2.00 -94.90 -143.92
C ARG A 29 -1.14 -95.08 -142.67
N ILE A 30 0.19 -95.20 -142.83
CA ILE A 30 1.15 -95.24 -141.72
C ILE A 30 1.09 -93.94 -140.92
N VAL A 31 1.20 -92.77 -141.58
CA VAL A 31 1.15 -91.46 -140.91
C VAL A 31 -0.13 -91.33 -140.07
N TRP A 32 -1.31 -91.61 -140.64
CA TRP A 32 -2.57 -91.56 -139.90
C TRP A 32 -2.62 -92.50 -138.69
N PHE A 33 -2.14 -93.75 -138.83
CA PHE A 33 -2.08 -94.68 -137.70
C PHE A 33 -1.05 -94.25 -136.64
N THR A 34 0.10 -93.70 -137.03
CA THR A 34 1.11 -93.19 -136.09
C THR A 34 0.61 -91.94 -135.36
N GLU A 35 -0.04 -91.00 -136.05
CA GLU A 35 -0.62 -89.80 -135.44
C GLU A 35 -1.77 -90.16 -134.50
N LYS A 36 -2.68 -91.05 -134.92
CA LYS A 36 -3.80 -91.51 -134.09
C LYS A 36 -3.34 -92.33 -132.88
N ARG A 37 -2.28 -93.14 -133.03
CA ARG A 37 -1.65 -93.85 -131.90
C ARG A 37 -0.95 -92.86 -130.96
N LEU A 38 -0.16 -91.93 -131.49
CA LEU A 38 0.55 -90.92 -130.69
C LEU A 38 -0.42 -90.03 -129.90
N LYS A 39 -1.53 -89.61 -130.50
CA LYS A 39 -2.62 -88.87 -129.83
C LYS A 39 -3.39 -89.71 -128.81
N ALA A 40 -3.41 -91.04 -128.94
CA ALA A 40 -4.00 -91.95 -127.96
C ALA A 40 -3.03 -92.36 -126.84
N THR A 41 -1.71 -92.17 -127.03
CA THR A 41 -0.67 -92.45 -126.02
C THR A 41 -0.06 -91.20 -125.38
N MET A 42 -0.32 -90.00 -125.91
CA MET A 42 -0.03 -88.75 -125.20
C MET A 42 -1.04 -88.60 -124.05
N PRO A 43 -0.58 -88.45 -122.79
CA PRO A 43 -1.47 -88.48 -121.63
C PRO A 43 -2.24 -87.16 -121.40
N LEU A 44 -1.91 -86.08 -122.13
CA LEU A 44 -2.58 -84.77 -122.01
C LEU A 44 -2.84 -84.12 -123.38
N SER A 45 -3.97 -83.44 -123.51
CA SER A 45 -4.27 -82.56 -124.65
C SER A 45 -3.60 -81.18 -124.52
N PRO A 46 -3.46 -80.43 -125.65
CA PRO A 46 -2.94 -79.06 -125.62
C PRO A 46 -3.79 -78.07 -124.81
N GLN A 47 -5.05 -78.40 -124.48
CA GLN A 47 -5.89 -77.59 -123.60
C GLN A 47 -5.62 -77.90 -122.13
N GLU A 48 -5.44 -79.18 -121.75
CA GLU A 48 -5.05 -79.56 -120.39
C GLU A 48 -3.68 -78.99 -119.99
N VAL A 49 -2.69 -78.96 -120.90
CA VAL A 49 -1.38 -78.34 -120.62
C VAL A 49 -1.49 -76.83 -120.34
N ARG A 50 -2.44 -76.13 -120.98
CA ARG A 50 -2.73 -74.73 -120.68
C ARG A 50 -3.47 -74.60 -119.34
N ALA A 51 -4.50 -75.41 -119.12
CA ALA A 51 -5.25 -75.44 -117.87
C ALA A 51 -4.35 -75.75 -116.66
N GLN A 52 -3.41 -76.70 -116.76
CA GLN A 52 -2.43 -76.98 -115.70
C GLN A 52 -1.45 -75.82 -115.50
N LYS A 53 -0.99 -75.16 -116.57
CA LYS A 53 -0.10 -73.99 -116.47
C LYS A 53 -0.78 -72.81 -115.79
N ASP A 54 -2.05 -72.56 -116.13
CA ASP A 54 -2.82 -71.45 -115.57
C ASP A 54 -3.38 -71.79 -114.17
N MET A 55 -3.66 -73.07 -113.88
CA MET A 55 -3.87 -73.58 -112.52
C MET A 55 -2.63 -73.41 -111.65
N ALA A 56 -1.43 -73.77 -112.13
CA ALA A 56 -0.20 -73.58 -111.37
C ALA A 56 0.08 -72.09 -111.10
N ARG A 57 -0.16 -71.21 -112.09
CA ARG A 57 -0.13 -69.75 -111.90
C ARG A 57 -1.15 -69.29 -110.86
N ALA A 58 -2.38 -69.79 -110.89
CA ALA A 58 -3.42 -69.46 -109.93
C ALA A 58 -3.10 -69.95 -108.51
N LEU A 59 -2.48 -71.13 -108.36
CA LEU A 59 -2.00 -71.65 -107.09
C LEU A 59 -0.87 -70.78 -106.53
N PHE A 60 0.20 -70.51 -107.31
CA PHE A 60 1.28 -69.62 -106.87
C PHE A 60 0.79 -68.19 -106.57
N ALA A 61 -0.16 -67.66 -107.35
CA ALA A 61 -0.77 -66.36 -107.07
C ALA A 61 -1.62 -66.38 -105.78
N ALA A 62 -2.37 -67.46 -105.51
CA ALA A 62 -3.15 -67.60 -104.29
C ALA A 62 -2.27 -67.85 -103.06
N GLU A 63 -1.15 -68.56 -103.19
CA GLU A 63 -0.17 -68.79 -102.11
C GLU A 63 0.65 -67.52 -101.81
N ASN A 64 1.07 -66.78 -102.84
CA ASN A 64 1.65 -65.45 -102.65
C ASN A 64 0.63 -64.50 -101.99
N ALA A 65 -0.60 -64.39 -102.48
CA ALA A 65 -1.60 -63.51 -101.88
C ALA A 65 -1.95 -63.90 -100.43
N ARG A 66 -1.95 -65.21 -100.10
CA ARG A 66 -2.12 -65.70 -98.72
C ARG A 66 -0.93 -65.33 -97.82
N THR A 67 0.31 -65.49 -98.31
CA THR A 67 1.52 -65.19 -97.52
C THR A 67 1.75 -63.68 -97.39
N GLU A 68 1.47 -62.89 -98.42
CA GLU A 68 1.40 -61.43 -98.36
C GLU A 68 0.34 -60.96 -97.36
N HIS A 69 -0.87 -61.53 -97.40
CA HIS A 69 -1.91 -61.12 -96.45
C HIS A 69 -1.57 -61.52 -95.01
N ALA A 70 -1.04 -62.72 -94.77
CA ALA A 70 -0.53 -63.12 -93.46
C ALA A 70 0.60 -62.18 -92.97
N LEU A 71 1.53 -61.81 -93.86
CA LEU A 71 2.60 -60.84 -93.56
C LEU A 71 2.05 -59.45 -93.23
N THR A 72 0.98 -58.99 -93.89
CA THR A 72 0.30 -57.75 -93.49
C THR A 72 -0.33 -57.88 -92.11
N GLN A 73 -1.06 -58.96 -91.83
CA GLN A 73 -1.68 -59.17 -90.51
C GLN A 73 -0.64 -59.25 -89.37
N GLU A 74 0.51 -59.91 -89.57
CA GLU A 74 1.58 -59.94 -88.56
C GLU A 74 2.29 -58.59 -88.40
N ARG A 75 2.42 -57.80 -89.48
CA ARG A 75 2.91 -56.41 -89.38
C ARG A 75 1.94 -55.52 -88.62
N ASP A 76 0.64 -55.61 -88.90
CA ASP A 76 -0.40 -54.83 -88.22
C ASP A 76 -0.45 -55.18 -86.73
N LYS A 77 -0.35 -56.47 -86.37
CA LYS A 77 -0.20 -56.93 -84.98
C LYS A 77 1.08 -56.37 -84.33
N THR A 78 2.21 -56.42 -85.04
CA THR A 78 3.50 -55.91 -84.53
C THR A 78 3.44 -54.41 -84.27
N VAL A 79 2.85 -53.62 -85.18
CA VAL A 79 2.65 -52.18 -85.01
C VAL A 79 1.67 -51.89 -83.85
N ALA A 80 0.57 -52.64 -83.75
CA ALA A 80 -0.37 -52.51 -82.62
C ALA A 80 0.30 -52.80 -81.26
N LEU A 81 1.14 -53.85 -81.18
CA LEU A 81 1.91 -54.18 -79.99
C LEU A 81 2.99 -53.12 -79.68
N GLN A 82 3.66 -52.56 -80.68
CA GLN A 82 4.61 -51.45 -80.50
C GLN A 82 3.90 -50.19 -79.96
N ILE A 83 2.72 -49.85 -80.48
CA ILE A 83 1.91 -48.73 -79.99
C ILE A 83 1.42 -48.98 -78.55
N GLN A 84 1.01 -50.20 -78.21
CA GLN A 84 0.65 -50.56 -76.83
C GLN A 84 1.85 -50.49 -75.89
N ASN A 85 3.01 -51.00 -76.29
CA ASN A 85 4.23 -50.96 -75.49
C ASN A 85 4.70 -49.51 -75.25
N GLY A 86 4.68 -48.66 -76.28
CA GLY A 86 5.00 -47.23 -76.15
C GLY A 86 4.04 -46.48 -75.21
N LYS A 87 2.73 -46.80 -75.23
CA LYS A 87 1.76 -46.26 -74.25
C LYS A 87 2.08 -46.71 -72.83
N LEU A 88 2.30 -48.00 -72.61
CA LEU A 88 2.67 -48.55 -71.31
C LEU A 88 3.99 -47.97 -70.79
N GLN A 89 4.97 -47.72 -71.67
CA GLN A 89 6.22 -47.06 -71.32
C GLN A 89 6.02 -45.58 -70.95
N GLN A 90 5.12 -44.87 -71.63
CA GLN A 90 4.74 -43.50 -71.28
C GLN A 90 3.99 -43.44 -69.93
N GLU A 91 3.07 -44.38 -69.68
CA GLU A 91 2.36 -44.51 -68.41
C GLU A 91 3.31 -44.86 -67.26
N ALA A 92 4.22 -45.82 -67.44
CA ALA A 92 5.27 -46.15 -66.48
C ALA A 92 6.20 -44.96 -66.20
N SER A 93 6.58 -44.20 -67.23
CA SER A 93 7.39 -42.99 -67.07
C SER A 93 6.66 -41.91 -66.25
N ARG A 94 5.36 -41.72 -66.51
CA ARG A 94 4.50 -40.80 -65.75
C ARG A 94 4.31 -41.22 -64.29
N LEU A 95 4.11 -42.52 -64.04
CA LEU A 95 4.01 -43.06 -62.68
C LEU A 95 5.34 -42.95 -61.92
N SER A 96 6.47 -43.16 -62.60
CA SER A 96 7.81 -42.97 -62.02
C SER A 96 8.04 -41.50 -61.64
N ALA A 97 7.68 -40.54 -62.51
CA ALA A 97 7.76 -39.12 -62.20
C ALA A 97 6.87 -38.73 -61.00
N ALA A 98 5.60 -39.15 -61.00
CA ALA A 98 4.69 -38.89 -59.88
C ALA A 98 5.15 -39.55 -58.56
N SER A 99 5.80 -40.73 -58.62
CA SER A 99 6.40 -41.36 -57.45
C SER A 99 7.59 -40.56 -56.92
N GLY A 100 8.40 -39.94 -57.80
CA GLY A 100 9.48 -39.04 -57.42
C GLY A 100 8.96 -37.76 -56.76
N GLU A 101 7.96 -37.11 -57.37
CA GLU A 101 7.29 -35.92 -56.83
C GLU A 101 6.65 -36.17 -55.45
N LEU A 102 6.03 -37.34 -55.27
CA LEU A 102 5.49 -37.76 -53.97
C LEU A 102 6.60 -38.01 -52.95
N GLN A 103 7.73 -38.58 -53.37
CA GLN A 103 8.84 -38.87 -52.46
C GLN A 103 9.56 -37.59 -52.01
N THR A 104 9.87 -36.64 -52.91
CA THR A 104 10.42 -35.34 -52.52
C THR A 104 9.49 -34.60 -51.55
N ARG A 105 8.17 -34.71 -51.75
CA ARG A 105 7.18 -34.12 -50.85
C ARG A 105 7.09 -34.82 -49.48
N ILE A 106 7.42 -36.11 -49.40
CA ILE A 106 7.57 -36.80 -48.11
C ILE A 106 8.84 -36.29 -47.41
N ASP A 107 9.96 -36.18 -48.13
CA ASP A 107 11.22 -35.67 -47.59
C ASP A 107 11.06 -34.23 -47.04
N ASP A 108 10.38 -33.33 -47.78
CA ASP A 108 10.04 -31.98 -47.34
C ASP A 108 9.23 -31.99 -46.01
N LEU A 109 8.19 -32.83 -45.94
CA LEU A 109 7.32 -32.96 -44.76
C LEU A 109 8.05 -33.60 -43.56
N GLU A 110 9.02 -34.48 -43.80
CA GLU A 110 9.87 -35.01 -42.72
C GLU A 110 10.82 -33.95 -42.17
N VAL A 111 11.33 -33.04 -43.00
CA VAL A 111 12.12 -31.87 -42.57
C VAL A 111 11.26 -30.90 -41.77
N GLU A 112 10.06 -30.53 -42.25
CA GLU A 112 9.12 -29.68 -41.50
C GLU A 112 8.75 -30.31 -40.14
N ALA A 113 8.43 -31.61 -40.12
CA ALA A 113 8.14 -32.33 -38.88
C ALA A 113 9.36 -32.44 -37.95
N GLY A 114 10.58 -32.47 -38.50
CA GLY A 114 11.84 -32.38 -37.75
C GLY A 114 12.01 -31.01 -37.09
N GLU A 115 11.78 -29.92 -37.83
CA GLU A 115 11.88 -28.56 -37.30
C GLU A 115 10.83 -28.29 -36.22
N LEU A 116 9.57 -28.67 -36.45
CA LEU A 116 8.48 -28.52 -35.47
C LEU A 116 8.78 -29.27 -34.17
N ARG A 117 9.35 -30.48 -34.23
CA ARG A 117 9.81 -31.23 -33.04
C ARG A 117 10.99 -30.54 -32.34
N SER A 118 11.87 -29.86 -33.08
CA SER A 118 12.98 -29.09 -32.51
C SER A 118 12.48 -27.84 -31.78
N ARG A 119 11.59 -27.07 -32.41
CA ARG A 119 10.92 -25.91 -31.80
C ARG A 119 10.13 -26.30 -30.56
N LEU A 120 9.36 -27.40 -30.60
CA LEU A 120 8.62 -27.91 -29.45
C LEU A 120 9.54 -28.19 -28.25
N ARG A 121 10.70 -28.84 -28.46
CA ARG A 121 11.69 -29.09 -27.40
C ARG A 121 12.33 -27.82 -26.84
N GLN A 122 12.50 -26.79 -27.67
CA GLN A 122 12.98 -25.48 -27.22
C GLN A 122 11.94 -24.79 -26.33
N GLU A 123 10.67 -24.81 -26.72
CA GLU A 123 9.56 -24.28 -25.91
C GLU A 123 9.36 -25.10 -24.62
N GLU A 124 9.43 -26.43 -24.66
CA GLU A 124 9.38 -27.29 -23.45
C GLU A 124 10.51 -26.95 -22.47
N SER A 125 11.73 -26.71 -22.97
CA SER A 125 12.87 -26.27 -22.18
C SER A 125 12.65 -24.88 -21.59
N TYR A 126 12.15 -23.93 -22.39
CA TYR A 126 11.85 -22.57 -21.96
C TYR A 126 10.73 -22.52 -20.91
N ILE A 127 9.65 -23.28 -21.09
CA ILE A 127 8.56 -23.44 -20.11
C ILE A 127 9.08 -24.05 -18.81
N SER A 128 10.00 -25.02 -18.88
CA SER A 128 10.65 -25.61 -17.69
C SER A 128 11.50 -24.60 -16.93
N GLN A 129 12.30 -23.79 -17.64
CA GLN A 129 13.08 -22.70 -17.06
C GLN A 129 12.17 -21.62 -16.45
N LEU A 130 11.14 -21.20 -17.17
CA LEU A 130 10.16 -20.21 -16.72
C LEU A 130 9.44 -20.69 -15.45
N LYS A 131 8.98 -21.95 -15.41
CA LYS A 131 8.38 -22.55 -14.20
C LYS A 131 9.34 -22.58 -13.02
N SER A 132 10.62 -22.91 -13.24
CA SER A 132 11.65 -22.83 -12.20
C SER A 132 11.82 -21.40 -11.67
N SER A 133 11.84 -20.40 -12.56
CA SER A 133 11.93 -18.99 -12.18
C SER A 133 10.69 -18.48 -11.43
N ILE A 134 9.50 -18.97 -11.77
CA ILE A 134 8.25 -18.66 -11.07
C ILE A 134 8.29 -19.24 -9.66
N HIS A 135 8.65 -20.52 -9.48
CA HIS A 135 8.77 -21.11 -8.14
C HIS A 135 9.83 -20.42 -7.26
N ALA A 136 10.95 -19.98 -7.84
CA ALA A 136 11.94 -19.17 -7.12
C ALA A 136 11.38 -17.79 -6.71
N ALA A 137 10.59 -17.14 -7.57
CA ALA A 137 9.94 -15.86 -7.26
C ALA A 137 8.81 -16.01 -6.22
N GLU A 138 8.03 -17.10 -6.27
CA GLU A 138 7.02 -17.45 -5.28
C GLU A 138 7.66 -17.66 -3.89
N GLN A 139 8.75 -18.42 -3.81
CA GLN A 139 9.52 -18.62 -2.57
C GLN A 139 10.06 -17.29 -2.01
N ALA A 140 10.71 -16.48 -2.87
CA ALA A 140 11.22 -15.16 -2.47
C ALA A 140 10.11 -14.14 -2.14
N SER A 141 8.85 -14.38 -2.52
CA SER A 141 7.68 -13.60 -2.08
C SER A 141 7.20 -14.06 -0.70
N ALA A 142 7.07 -15.37 -0.50
CA ALA A 142 6.67 -15.96 0.79
C ALA A 142 7.65 -15.63 1.92
N GLU A 143 8.96 -15.62 1.64
CA GLU A 143 10.00 -15.16 2.58
C GLU A 143 9.80 -13.68 2.96
N LYS A 144 9.54 -12.80 1.99
CA LYS A 144 9.28 -11.38 2.24
C LYS A 144 7.98 -11.15 3.00
N GLU A 145 6.94 -11.93 2.75
CA GLU A 145 5.68 -11.87 3.51
C GLU A 145 5.91 -12.27 4.97
N ALA A 146 6.69 -13.33 5.23
CA ALA A 146 7.07 -13.75 6.58
C ALA A 146 7.91 -12.66 7.30
N ASP A 147 8.85 -12.03 6.60
CA ASP A 147 9.64 -10.91 7.13
C ASP A 147 8.76 -9.69 7.44
N ILE A 148 7.86 -9.30 6.53
CA ILE A 148 6.88 -8.22 6.72
C ILE A 148 6.01 -8.49 7.95
N ASP A 149 5.52 -9.71 8.13
CA ASP A 149 4.75 -10.08 9.31
C ASP A 149 5.59 -10.13 10.60
N SER A 150 6.89 -10.46 10.51
CA SER A 150 7.82 -10.33 11.63
C SER A 150 8.02 -8.85 12.02
N LEU A 151 8.15 -7.96 11.04
CA LEU A 151 8.31 -6.52 11.23
C LEU A 151 7.03 -5.88 11.79
N ARG A 152 5.85 -6.28 11.29
CA ARG A 152 4.54 -5.91 11.86
C ARG A 152 4.43 -6.30 13.33
N LYS A 153 4.80 -7.55 13.70
CA LYS A 153 4.81 -8.03 15.09
C LYS A 153 5.79 -7.28 15.99
N ARG A 154 6.94 -6.84 15.46
CA ARG A 154 7.87 -5.93 16.18
C ARG A 154 7.28 -4.53 16.33
N MET A 155 6.64 -3.98 15.30
CA MET A 155 6.03 -2.65 15.31
C MET A 155 4.85 -2.58 16.28
N THR A 156 3.96 -3.58 16.31
CA THR A 156 2.86 -3.61 17.30
C THR A 156 3.38 -3.78 18.73
N LYS A 157 4.44 -4.58 18.95
CA LYS A 157 5.09 -4.63 20.26
C LYS A 157 5.68 -3.28 20.66
N MET A 158 6.47 -2.63 19.80
CA MET A 158 7.05 -1.32 20.10
C MET A 158 5.98 -0.24 20.31
N GLY A 159 4.83 -0.34 19.64
CA GLY A 159 3.66 0.50 19.91
C GLY A 159 3.12 0.31 21.32
N ALA A 160 2.88 -0.94 21.74
CA ALA A 160 2.45 -1.26 23.10
C ALA A 160 3.49 -0.87 24.17
N ASP A 161 4.77 -1.12 23.92
CA ASP A 161 5.87 -0.70 24.79
C ASP A 161 5.90 0.84 24.93
N ALA A 162 5.67 1.59 23.84
CA ALA A 162 5.59 3.05 23.85
C ALA A 162 4.32 3.60 24.54
N ASP A 163 3.18 2.93 24.41
CA ASP A 163 1.93 3.31 25.10
C ASP A 163 2.01 3.02 26.61
N ASN A 164 2.66 1.92 27.02
CA ASN A 164 3.01 1.67 28.42
C ASN A 164 3.89 2.80 28.99
N LEU A 165 4.93 3.22 28.25
CA LEU A 165 5.80 4.32 28.67
C LEU A 165 5.07 5.68 28.77
N LYS A 166 4.01 5.92 27.98
CA LYS A 166 3.15 7.11 28.14
C LYS A 166 2.31 7.03 29.41
N ILE A 167 1.79 5.85 29.75
CA ILE A 167 1.02 5.62 30.99
C ILE A 167 1.93 5.80 32.20
N ASP A 168 3.15 5.25 32.18
CA ASP A 168 4.16 5.46 33.23
C ASP A 168 4.52 6.93 33.37
N LEU A 169 4.73 7.65 32.26
CA LEU A 169 5.05 9.08 32.28
C LEU A 169 3.90 9.91 32.88
N ALA A 170 2.65 9.68 32.46
CA ALA A 170 1.48 10.34 33.03
C ALA A 170 1.30 10.03 34.52
N ALA A 171 1.56 8.78 34.95
CA ALA A 171 1.57 8.42 36.36
C ALA A 171 2.64 9.21 37.14
N ARG A 172 3.87 9.32 36.62
CA ARG A 172 4.93 10.16 37.23
C ARG A 172 4.57 11.65 37.25
N GLU A 173 3.85 12.17 36.26
CA GLU A 173 3.34 13.54 36.29
C GLU A 173 2.33 13.74 37.43
N THR A 174 1.38 12.82 37.62
CA THR A 174 0.44 12.89 38.77
C THR A 174 1.15 12.73 40.13
N GLU A 175 2.18 11.89 40.23
CA GLU A 175 3.03 11.81 41.44
C GLU A 175 3.71 13.16 41.70
N ILE A 176 4.33 13.76 40.68
CA ILE A 176 5.01 15.06 40.76
C ILE A 176 4.03 16.17 41.17
N GLU A 177 2.78 16.16 40.69
CA GLU A 177 1.75 17.09 41.13
C GLU A 177 1.32 16.87 42.57
N SER A 178 1.11 15.63 43.00
CA SER A 178 0.82 15.32 44.41
C SER A 178 1.95 15.76 45.35
N LEU A 179 3.21 15.61 44.92
CA LEU A 179 4.39 16.08 45.65
C LEU A 179 4.51 17.61 45.66
N LYS A 180 4.19 18.30 44.56
CA LYS A 180 4.09 19.77 44.53
C LYS A 180 3.03 20.28 45.51
N LEU A 181 1.86 19.65 45.56
CA LEU A 181 0.79 19.99 46.51
C LEU A 181 1.22 19.71 47.97
N ARG A 182 1.91 18.58 48.23
CA ARG A 182 2.43 18.32 49.58
C ARG A 182 3.55 19.28 49.98
N ILE A 183 4.41 19.69 49.05
CA ILE A 183 5.44 20.71 49.29
C ILE A 183 4.80 22.08 49.58
N ASN A 184 3.72 22.45 48.89
CA ASN A 184 3.03 23.71 49.16
C ASN A 184 2.32 23.68 50.52
N THR A 185 1.53 22.65 50.85
CA THR A 185 0.93 22.52 52.19
C THR A 185 1.99 22.53 53.31
N LEU A 186 3.11 21.83 53.14
CA LEU A 186 4.24 21.89 54.09
C LEU A 186 4.92 23.26 54.18
N ARG A 187 4.89 24.08 53.12
CA ARG A 187 5.38 25.47 53.13
C ARG A 187 4.43 26.38 53.88
N ASP A 188 3.13 26.22 53.66
CA ASP A 188 2.06 26.98 54.31
C ASP A 188 2.02 26.66 55.82
N GLU A 189 2.01 25.37 56.19
CA GLU A 189 2.19 24.88 57.58
C GLU A 189 3.44 25.50 58.24
N ARG A 190 4.56 25.55 57.51
CA ARG A 190 5.83 26.10 57.98
C ARG A 190 5.80 27.62 58.14
N ASP A 191 5.02 28.34 57.35
CA ASP A 191 4.89 29.81 57.45
C ASP A 191 3.79 30.25 58.43
N THR A 192 2.72 29.47 58.64
CA THR A 192 1.80 29.69 59.77
C THR A 192 2.51 29.44 61.10
N LEU A 193 3.26 28.34 61.25
CA LEU A 193 4.08 28.09 62.44
C LEU A 193 5.12 29.20 62.71
N ARG A 194 5.66 29.85 61.67
CA ARG A 194 6.51 31.04 61.82
C ARG A 194 5.72 32.26 62.30
N GLN A 195 4.52 32.50 61.77
CA GLN A 195 3.65 33.59 62.23
C GLN A 195 3.21 33.37 63.68
N GLU A 196 2.86 32.13 64.06
CA GLU A 196 2.53 31.75 65.43
C GLU A 196 3.72 31.92 66.38
N LEU A 197 4.92 31.49 65.98
CA LEU A 197 6.15 31.68 66.74
C LEU A 197 6.49 33.17 66.93
N ASN A 198 6.34 33.98 65.88
CA ASN A 198 6.54 35.42 65.95
C ASN A 198 5.48 36.09 66.85
N ALA A 199 4.22 35.69 66.75
CA ALA A 199 3.16 36.21 67.63
C ALA A 199 3.35 35.74 69.09
N ALA A 200 3.87 34.53 69.32
CA ALA A 200 4.23 34.04 70.64
C ALA A 200 5.43 34.79 71.22
N SER A 201 6.47 35.08 70.41
CA SER A 201 7.64 35.84 70.86
C SER A 201 7.31 37.30 71.17
N LEU A 202 6.40 37.93 70.39
CA LEU A 202 5.84 39.25 70.71
C LEU A 202 5.05 39.23 72.03
N ARG A 203 4.10 38.30 72.20
CA ARG A 203 3.37 38.15 73.48
C ARG A 203 4.30 37.88 74.66
N ALA A 204 5.38 37.12 74.46
CA ALA A 204 6.39 36.89 75.49
C ALA A 204 7.18 38.16 75.82
N ALA A 205 7.56 38.97 74.82
CA ALA A 205 8.21 40.27 75.03
C ALA A 205 7.27 41.29 75.73
N ASP A 206 5.99 41.31 75.37
CA ASP A 206 4.98 42.13 76.05
C ASP A 206 4.74 41.68 77.50
N ALA A 207 4.73 40.37 77.75
CA ALA A 207 4.62 39.80 79.10
C ALA A 207 5.89 40.08 79.93
N GLU A 208 7.09 39.97 79.34
CA GLU A 208 8.34 40.39 79.98
C GLU A 208 8.34 41.89 80.28
N GLN A 209 7.90 42.74 79.35
CA GLN A 209 7.81 44.18 79.56
C GLN A 209 6.81 44.51 80.68
N SER A 210 5.67 43.83 80.72
CA SER A 210 4.67 43.96 81.78
C SER A 210 5.23 43.51 83.12
N LEU A 211 5.93 42.37 83.18
CA LEU A 211 6.60 41.87 84.37
C LEU A 211 7.72 42.82 84.84
N ARG A 212 8.48 43.43 83.93
CA ARG A 212 9.47 44.46 84.26
C ARG A 212 8.79 45.68 84.87
N GLN A 213 7.69 46.17 84.27
CA GLN A 213 6.90 47.28 84.80
C GLN A 213 6.31 46.98 86.18
N GLU A 214 5.76 45.78 86.43
CA GLU A 214 5.31 45.37 87.77
C GLU A 214 6.49 45.20 88.74
N SER A 215 7.65 44.71 88.30
CA SER A 215 8.85 44.65 89.14
C SER A 215 9.34 46.05 89.53
N ASP A 216 9.23 47.04 88.65
CA ASP A 216 9.62 48.43 88.92
C ASP A 216 8.57 49.17 89.75
N LYS A 217 7.28 48.84 89.60
CA LYS A 217 6.23 49.27 90.54
C LYS A 217 6.48 48.69 91.93
N ASN A 218 6.81 47.40 92.04
CA ASN A 218 7.14 46.75 93.31
C ASN A 218 8.38 47.38 93.94
N LYS A 219 9.50 47.55 93.22
CA LYS A 219 10.68 48.29 93.71
C LYS A 219 10.33 49.70 94.20
N ARG A 220 9.46 50.44 93.48
CA ARG A 220 8.99 51.78 93.91
C ARG A 220 8.07 51.73 95.13
N LEU A 221 7.31 50.65 95.33
CA LEU A 221 6.50 50.42 96.52
C LEU A 221 7.37 49.98 97.71
N GLU A 222 8.38 49.15 97.49
CA GLU A 222 9.42 48.80 98.45
C GLU A 222 10.24 50.03 98.86
N GLU A 223 10.65 50.88 97.93
CA GLU A 223 11.28 52.17 98.22
C GLU A 223 10.36 53.09 99.05
N ARG A 224 9.06 53.14 98.74
CA ARG A 224 8.08 53.93 99.52
C ARG A 224 7.91 53.36 100.92
N LEU A 225 7.75 52.04 101.04
CA LEU A 225 7.66 51.33 102.31
C LEU A 225 8.93 51.54 103.14
N ASN A 226 10.11 51.45 102.53
CA ASN A 226 11.39 51.73 103.19
C ASN A 226 11.53 53.20 103.61
N ARG A 227 11.02 54.16 102.81
CA ARG A 227 10.92 55.59 103.20
C ARG A 227 9.88 55.84 104.30
N GLU A 228 8.80 55.07 104.34
CA GLU A 228 7.79 55.15 105.40
C GLU A 228 8.28 54.49 106.69
N ILE A 229 9.04 53.38 106.62
CA ILE A 229 9.73 52.73 107.74
C ILE A 229 10.83 53.64 108.29
N ALA A 230 11.67 54.20 107.43
CA ALA A 230 12.67 55.20 107.84
C ALA A 230 11.98 56.44 108.44
N GLY A 231 10.95 56.95 107.77
CA GLY A 231 10.14 58.07 108.25
C GLY A 231 9.29 57.77 109.50
N SER A 232 9.05 56.51 109.85
CA SER A 232 8.49 56.11 111.14
C SER A 232 9.58 55.99 112.20
N ALA A 233 10.77 55.46 111.87
CA ALA A 233 11.91 55.43 112.78
C ALA A 233 12.43 56.85 113.10
N ASP A 234 12.39 57.79 112.16
CA ASP A 234 12.67 59.21 112.38
C ASP A 234 11.61 59.86 113.29
N LYS A 235 10.33 59.50 113.13
CA LYS A 235 9.26 59.94 114.05
C LYS A 235 9.39 59.30 115.42
N GLU A 236 9.79 58.03 115.49
CA GLU A 236 9.93 57.26 116.72
C GLU A 236 11.14 57.75 117.53
N THR A 237 12.29 57.99 116.88
CA THR A 237 13.44 58.66 117.51
C THR A 237 13.17 60.14 117.80
N ALA A 238 12.32 60.85 117.04
CA ALA A 238 11.85 62.18 117.41
C ALA A 238 10.91 62.15 118.63
N ILE A 239 10.01 61.16 118.72
CA ILE A 239 9.17 60.90 119.90
C ILE A 239 10.04 60.52 121.10
N GLU A 240 11.10 59.74 120.90
CA GLU A 240 12.05 59.36 121.94
C GLU A 240 12.87 60.58 122.42
N ARG A 241 13.36 61.42 121.51
CA ARG A 241 13.99 62.71 121.85
C ARG A 241 13.00 63.62 122.59
N HIS A 242 11.76 63.72 122.14
CA HIS A 242 10.72 64.48 122.84
C HIS A 242 10.34 63.86 124.19
N ALA A 243 10.40 62.54 124.36
CA ALA A 243 10.20 61.87 125.63
C ALA A 243 11.37 62.13 126.59
N GLN A 244 12.62 62.07 126.10
CA GLN A 244 13.81 62.47 126.85
C GLN A 244 13.77 63.95 127.22
N ASP A 245 13.31 64.84 126.33
CA ASP A 245 13.13 66.26 126.64
C ASP A 245 11.94 66.52 127.55
N VAL A 246 10.87 65.71 127.53
CA VAL A 246 9.81 65.74 128.55
C VAL A 246 10.32 65.21 129.90
N VAL A 247 11.25 64.26 129.93
CA VAL A 247 11.96 63.85 131.15
C VAL A 247 12.84 64.99 131.65
N ARG A 248 13.70 65.59 130.82
CA ARG A 248 14.52 66.77 131.18
C ARG A 248 13.68 67.98 131.58
N LEU A 249 12.52 68.17 130.98
CA LEU A 249 11.57 69.22 131.36
C LEU A 249 10.83 68.87 132.65
N ARG A 250 10.59 67.60 132.98
CA ARG A 250 10.13 67.16 134.30
C ARG A 250 11.22 67.31 135.36
N GLU A 251 12.47 67.04 135.05
CA GLU A 251 13.63 67.25 135.95
C GLU A 251 13.89 68.75 136.18
N ARG A 252 13.80 69.57 135.12
CA ARG A 252 13.83 71.04 135.23
C ARG A 252 12.60 71.59 135.93
N LEU A 253 11.42 70.96 135.80
CA LEU A 253 10.24 71.32 136.58
C LEU A 253 10.39 70.90 138.04
N GLU A 254 11.00 69.74 138.35
CA GLU A 254 11.38 69.32 139.71
C GLU A 254 12.38 70.30 140.34
N ALA A 255 13.40 70.73 139.58
CA ALA A 255 14.35 71.76 140.00
C ALA A 255 13.64 73.10 140.23
N ALA A 256 12.84 73.57 139.26
CA ALA A 256 12.05 74.80 139.40
C ALA A 256 10.95 74.70 140.47
N ILE A 257 10.50 73.49 140.86
CA ILE A 257 9.58 73.25 142.00
C ILE A 257 10.35 73.23 143.33
N LYS A 258 11.64 72.91 143.34
CA LYS A 258 12.52 73.09 144.50
C LYS A 258 12.86 74.58 144.66
N GLU A 259 13.32 75.25 143.61
CA GLU A 259 13.53 76.70 143.58
C GLU A 259 12.25 77.48 143.89
N SER A 260 11.07 77.10 143.37
CA SER A 260 9.79 77.74 143.72
C SER A 260 9.14 77.25 145.02
N LYS A 261 9.69 76.22 145.69
CA LYS A 261 9.41 75.97 147.13
C LYS A 261 10.27 76.86 148.02
N GLU A 262 11.50 77.15 147.61
CA GLU A 262 12.43 78.01 148.35
C GLU A 262 12.06 79.50 148.16
N ALA A 263 11.93 79.96 146.92
CA ALA A 263 11.30 81.25 146.60
C ALA A 263 9.82 81.30 147.02
N GLY A 264 9.11 80.17 147.09
CA GLY A 264 7.74 80.07 147.61
C GLY A 264 7.61 80.24 149.13
N LYS A 265 8.71 80.15 149.89
CA LYS A 265 8.76 80.61 151.28
C LYS A 265 8.98 82.12 151.37
N ALA A 266 9.66 82.73 150.40
CA ALA A 266 9.85 84.20 150.34
C ALA A 266 8.62 84.94 149.78
N LEU A 267 8.01 84.45 148.69
CA LEU A 267 6.85 85.06 148.02
C LEU A 267 5.49 84.52 148.52
N ARG A 268 5.41 84.16 149.81
CA ARG A 268 4.14 84.12 150.55
C ARG A 268 3.89 85.38 151.41
N ALA A 269 4.77 86.37 151.31
CA ALA A 269 4.58 87.70 151.89
C ALA A 269 3.72 88.66 151.04
N ALA A 270 3.52 88.36 149.74
CA ALA A 270 2.68 89.14 148.83
C ALA A 270 2.14 88.24 147.69
N GLY A 271 0.89 87.77 147.80
CA GLY A 271 0.31 86.82 146.84
C GLY A 271 -0.63 87.47 145.81
N LEU A 272 -0.77 86.84 144.63
CA LEU A 272 -1.89 86.95 143.67
C LEU A 272 -1.81 85.82 142.60
N THR A 273 -2.69 85.81 141.58
CA THR A 273 -3.10 84.60 140.81
C THR A 273 -2.92 84.73 139.25
N PRO A 274 -3.20 83.69 138.40
CA PRO A 274 -2.64 83.54 137.04
C PRO A 274 -3.56 84.00 135.87
N PRO A 275 -3.17 83.81 134.58
CA PRO A 275 -4.04 83.02 133.67
C PRO A 275 -3.32 82.15 132.58
N LYS A 276 -3.92 81.99 131.37
CA LYS A 276 -3.90 80.77 130.51
C LYS A 276 -4.35 81.05 129.04
N ARG A 277 -3.99 80.19 128.05
CA ARG A 277 -4.53 79.98 126.63
C ARG A 277 -3.56 80.32 125.45
N ALA A 278 -3.75 79.90 124.17
CA ALA A 278 -4.29 78.66 123.53
C ALA A 278 -4.25 78.66 121.95
N THR A 279 -3.95 77.52 121.30
CA THR A 279 -4.49 76.92 120.01
C THR A 279 -4.57 77.68 118.65
N ARG A 280 -4.35 76.97 117.50
CA ARG A 280 -5.17 76.97 116.22
C ARG A 280 -4.64 76.00 115.09
N THR A 281 -5.48 75.70 114.06
CA THR A 281 -5.31 74.72 112.93
C THR A 281 -6.29 75.07 111.71
N PRO A 282 -6.67 74.21 110.70
CA PRO A 282 -5.98 73.57 109.52
C PRO A 282 -6.75 73.64 108.12
N LYS A 283 -6.50 72.72 107.11
CA LYS A 283 -7.27 72.28 105.86
C LYS A 283 -6.97 72.91 104.43
N LEU A 284 -7.34 72.36 103.22
CA LEU A 284 -7.38 71.00 102.54
C LEU A 284 -7.88 71.01 101.02
N ALA A 285 -7.61 69.95 100.18
CA ALA A 285 -8.29 69.44 98.90
C ALA A 285 -8.19 70.19 97.50
N ALA A 286 -8.68 69.74 96.29
CA ALA A 286 -8.64 68.48 95.42
C ALA A 286 -9.47 68.61 94.03
N ALA A 287 -9.23 67.86 92.88
CA ALA A 287 -10.17 67.55 91.68
C ALA A 287 -9.54 66.94 90.33
N SER A 288 -10.30 66.63 89.22
CA SER A 288 -9.97 65.68 88.06
C SER A 288 -10.71 65.74 86.63
N ILE A 289 -10.38 64.81 85.64
CA ILE A 289 -10.97 64.32 84.28
C ILE A 289 -10.85 65.15 82.92
N ILE A 290 -11.08 64.72 81.61
CA ILE A 290 -11.93 63.72 80.82
C ILE A 290 -11.31 63.10 79.45
N ALA A 291 -12.05 62.82 78.31
CA ALA A 291 -11.68 61.91 77.11
C ALA A 291 -12.32 62.20 75.66
N GLY A 292 -12.18 61.33 74.59
CA GLY A 292 -12.70 61.50 73.15
C GLY A 292 -12.66 60.30 72.09
N SER A 293 -13.11 60.45 70.79
CA SER A 293 -13.32 59.41 69.68
C SER A 293 -13.62 60.02 68.22
N ALA A 294 -13.95 59.40 67.03
CA ALA A 294 -13.63 58.16 66.19
C ALA A 294 -14.33 58.14 64.73
N GLY A 295 -13.95 57.30 63.70
CA GLY A 295 -14.64 57.04 62.34
C GLY A 295 -13.73 56.65 61.10
N GLU A 296 -14.07 56.23 59.84
CA GLU A 296 -15.25 55.56 59.14
C GLU A 296 -14.99 54.81 57.73
N GLN A 297 -15.73 55.00 56.57
CA GLN A 297 -15.90 54.11 55.32
C GLN A 297 -15.70 54.82 53.90
N GLY A 298 -15.90 54.35 52.61
CA GLY A 298 -16.37 53.18 51.75
C GLY A 298 -16.46 53.57 50.19
N THR A 299 -16.88 52.91 49.06
CA THR A 299 -17.17 51.51 48.50
C THR A 299 -17.71 51.45 46.99
N ILE A 300 -17.43 50.40 46.13
CA ILE A 300 -18.22 49.79 44.95
C ILE A 300 -18.02 50.25 43.42
N SER A 301 -18.67 49.56 42.43
CA SER A 301 -18.39 49.29 40.96
C SER A 301 -19.54 49.70 39.92
N GLU A 302 -19.85 49.23 38.66
CA GLU A 302 -19.57 48.04 37.76
C GLU A 302 -19.90 48.23 36.18
N PRO A 303 -20.44 47.33 35.27
CA PRO A 303 -20.05 47.27 33.80
C PRO A 303 -21.13 47.12 32.62
N PRO A 304 -20.77 47.26 31.30
CA PRO A 304 -21.67 46.87 30.15
C PRO A 304 -21.10 46.39 28.74
N GLN A 305 -21.89 45.56 28.01
CA GLN A 305 -22.11 45.37 26.51
C GLN A 305 -21.18 44.56 25.53
N MET A 306 -21.71 44.24 24.32
CA MET A 306 -21.41 43.07 23.42
C MET A 306 -21.18 43.42 21.91
N ALA A 307 -20.64 42.46 21.11
CA ALA A 307 -20.58 42.49 19.63
C ALA A 307 -20.60 41.06 18.98
N GLU A 308 -20.84 40.98 17.66
CA GLU A 308 -20.96 39.74 16.87
C GLU A 308 -19.60 39.19 16.35
N PRO A 309 -19.45 37.87 16.09
CA PRO A 309 -18.24 37.29 15.50
C PRO A 309 -18.31 37.12 13.97
N GLU A 310 -17.24 37.52 13.29
CA GLU A 310 -16.98 37.24 11.88
C GLU A 310 -16.62 35.75 11.67
N ARG A 311 -17.13 35.12 10.60
CA ARG A 311 -16.73 33.75 10.23
C ARG A 311 -15.29 33.74 9.72
N LYS A 312 -14.49 32.78 10.18
CA LYS A 312 -13.09 32.62 9.78
C LYS A 312 -12.91 31.40 8.90
N VAL A 313 -11.82 31.41 8.12
CA VAL A 313 -11.38 30.26 7.31
C VAL A 313 -11.19 29.00 8.19
N GLU A 314 -10.86 29.19 9.47
CA GLU A 314 -10.79 28.15 10.50
C GLU A 314 -12.13 27.41 10.68
N ASP A 315 -13.27 28.12 10.64
CA ASP A 315 -14.62 27.53 10.77
C ASP A 315 -15.00 26.72 9.51
N GLU A 316 -14.56 27.15 8.34
CA GLU A 316 -14.84 26.47 7.06
C GLU A 316 -13.99 25.20 6.92
N ILE A 317 -12.72 25.24 7.32
CA ILE A 317 -11.85 24.05 7.43
C ILE A 317 -12.43 23.07 8.46
N ALA A 318 -12.91 23.54 9.61
CA ALA A 318 -13.56 22.70 10.62
C ALA A 318 -14.80 21.99 10.04
N GLN A 319 -15.73 22.73 9.44
CA GLN A 319 -16.94 22.18 8.81
C GLN A 319 -16.60 21.16 7.71
N MET A 320 -15.65 21.46 6.82
CA MET A 320 -15.23 20.51 5.79
C MET A 320 -14.57 19.25 6.38
N THR A 321 -13.78 19.35 7.46
CA THR A 321 -13.23 18.15 8.12
C THR A 321 -14.31 17.27 8.75
N GLU A 322 -15.35 17.84 9.37
CA GLU A 322 -16.49 17.05 9.86
C GLU A 322 -17.29 16.44 8.71
N GLU A 323 -17.54 17.19 7.64
CA GLU A 323 -18.32 16.71 6.49
C GLU A 323 -17.62 15.55 5.77
N VAL A 324 -16.29 15.64 5.55
CA VAL A 324 -15.48 14.56 4.98
C VAL A 324 -15.43 13.35 5.93
N ARG A 325 -15.30 13.56 7.24
CA ARG A 325 -15.31 12.47 8.24
C ARG A 325 -16.65 11.73 8.27
N ASN A 326 -17.76 12.47 8.21
CA ASN A 326 -19.11 11.90 8.18
C ASN A 326 -19.39 11.15 6.87
N ARG A 327 -18.94 11.67 5.71
CA ARG A 327 -19.01 10.95 4.43
C ARG A 327 -18.16 9.67 4.42
N ALA A 328 -16.93 9.73 4.94
CA ALA A 328 -16.05 8.56 5.04
C ALA A 328 -16.62 7.46 5.96
N ALA A 329 -17.23 7.84 7.09
CA ALA A 329 -17.94 6.90 7.96
C ALA A 329 -19.12 6.25 7.24
N ALA A 330 -19.99 7.04 6.60
CA ALA A 330 -21.15 6.54 5.85
C ALA A 330 -20.75 5.64 4.65
N LEU A 331 -19.65 5.95 3.96
CA LEU A 331 -19.09 5.11 2.90
C LEU A 331 -18.58 3.77 3.44
N SER A 332 -17.81 3.77 4.53
CA SER A 332 -17.34 2.54 5.19
C SER A 332 -18.52 1.63 5.57
N ASP A 333 -19.56 2.23 6.15
CA ASP A 333 -20.78 1.54 6.54
C ASP A 333 -21.58 0.97 5.35
N ARG A 334 -21.48 1.60 4.16
CA ARG A 334 -22.03 1.07 2.90
C ARG A 334 -21.18 -0.05 2.32
N LEU A 335 -19.86 0.09 2.28
CA LEU A 335 -18.92 -0.93 1.80
C LEU A 335 -19.05 -2.24 2.59
N LEU A 336 -19.23 -2.16 3.91
CA LEU A 336 -19.47 -3.32 4.78
C LEU A 336 -20.84 -3.99 4.58
N LYS A 337 -21.81 -3.30 3.97
CA LYS A 337 -23.19 -3.78 3.73
C LYS A 337 -23.43 -4.17 2.26
N ALA A 338 -22.58 -3.73 1.34
CA ALA A 338 -22.63 -4.09 -0.07
C ALA A 338 -22.36 -5.59 -0.28
N ARG A 339 -23.24 -6.26 -1.02
CA ARG A 339 -23.11 -7.69 -1.39
C ARG A 339 -23.31 -7.96 -2.88
N THR A 340 -23.49 -6.92 -3.69
CA THR A 340 -23.73 -7.02 -5.14
C THR A 340 -23.01 -5.88 -5.88
N PRO A 341 -22.43 -6.13 -7.07
CA PRO A 341 -21.62 -5.13 -7.79
C PRO A 341 -22.45 -4.01 -8.43
N ALA A 342 -23.78 -4.02 -8.29
CA ALA A 342 -24.69 -3.05 -8.92
C ALA A 342 -24.53 -1.60 -8.41
N HIS A 343 -23.75 -1.39 -7.35
CA HIS A 343 -23.47 -0.06 -6.78
C HIS A 343 -21.98 0.33 -6.88
N ASP A 344 -21.13 -0.50 -7.50
CA ASP A 344 -19.68 -0.29 -7.56
C ASP A 344 -19.29 1.05 -8.16
N ASP A 345 -19.89 1.45 -9.28
CA ASP A 345 -19.56 2.72 -9.93
C ASP A 345 -19.99 3.94 -9.11
N ALA A 346 -21.11 3.85 -8.39
CA ALA A 346 -21.53 4.89 -7.44
C ALA A 346 -20.57 4.97 -6.24
N MET A 347 -20.14 3.83 -5.69
CA MET A 347 -19.14 3.80 -4.61
C MET A 347 -17.77 4.32 -5.07
N ARG A 348 -17.34 4.02 -6.30
CA ARG A 348 -16.13 4.60 -6.92
C ARG A 348 -16.24 6.11 -7.04
N GLU A 349 -17.41 6.64 -7.39
CA GLU A 349 -17.63 8.08 -7.48
C GLU A 349 -17.67 8.78 -6.11
N GLU A 350 -18.25 8.14 -5.08
CA GLU A 350 -18.21 8.64 -3.70
C GLU A 350 -16.78 8.60 -3.12
N ILE A 351 -16.01 7.55 -3.40
CA ILE A 351 -14.57 7.48 -3.06
C ILE A 351 -13.80 8.61 -3.75
N ALA A 352 -14.03 8.86 -5.05
CA ALA A 352 -13.36 9.93 -5.78
C ALA A 352 -13.71 11.33 -5.24
N LYS A 353 -14.97 11.54 -4.80
CA LYS A 353 -15.41 12.78 -4.12
C LYS A 353 -14.72 12.95 -2.76
N ILE A 354 -14.70 11.91 -1.92
CA ILE A 354 -14.04 11.95 -0.61
C ILE A 354 -12.53 12.19 -0.76
N ALA A 355 -11.88 11.55 -1.73
CA ALA A 355 -10.47 11.78 -2.03
C ALA A 355 -10.19 13.22 -2.47
N ALA A 356 -11.02 13.79 -3.35
CA ALA A 356 -10.89 15.18 -3.78
C ALA A 356 -11.07 16.17 -2.63
N SER A 357 -12.10 16.00 -1.79
CA SER A 357 -12.31 16.84 -0.61
C SER A 357 -11.18 16.70 0.41
N MET A 358 -10.58 15.51 0.57
CA MET A 358 -9.45 15.31 1.48
C MET A 358 -8.15 15.93 0.96
N VAL A 359 -7.89 15.91 -0.34
CA VAL A 359 -6.75 16.64 -0.95
C VAL A 359 -6.95 18.15 -0.88
N ALA A 360 -8.18 18.65 -1.12
CA ALA A 360 -8.50 20.07 -0.97
C ALA A 360 -8.34 20.54 0.49
N LEU A 361 -8.79 19.74 1.47
CA LEU A 361 -8.56 20.01 2.90
C LEU A 361 -7.07 20.07 3.26
N THR A 362 -6.23 19.20 2.68
CA THR A 362 -4.79 19.24 2.87
C THR A 362 -4.19 20.53 2.31
N ALA A 363 -4.55 20.91 1.07
CA ALA A 363 -4.07 22.15 0.46
C ALA A 363 -4.50 23.40 1.26
N LEU A 364 -5.74 23.47 1.72
CA LEU A 364 -6.23 24.57 2.57
C LEU A 364 -5.55 24.63 3.95
N LYS A 365 -5.11 23.48 4.48
CA LYS A 365 -4.40 23.39 5.76
C LYS A 365 -2.89 23.68 5.64
N GLU A 366 -2.30 23.41 4.48
CA GLU A 366 -0.93 23.78 4.13
C GLU A 366 -0.82 25.25 3.69
N GLY A 367 -1.93 25.84 3.22
CA GLY A 367 -2.01 27.22 2.77
C GLY A 367 -1.32 27.46 1.42
N ASP A 368 -1.07 28.73 1.09
CA ASP A 368 -0.56 29.17 -0.22
C ASP A 368 0.81 28.58 -0.61
N GLY A 369 1.51 27.92 0.32
CA GLY A 369 2.77 27.19 0.08
C GLY A 369 2.61 25.71 -0.29
N SER A 370 1.38 25.19 -0.44
CA SER A 370 1.16 23.77 -0.73
C SER A 370 1.65 23.38 -2.14
N PRO A 371 2.47 22.32 -2.28
CA PRO A 371 2.87 21.80 -3.59
C PRO A 371 1.71 21.18 -4.38
N ILE A 372 0.53 21.03 -3.77
CA ILE A 372 -0.69 20.55 -4.44
C ILE A 372 -1.12 21.54 -5.53
N PHE A 373 -0.97 22.86 -5.33
CA PHE A 373 -1.40 23.87 -6.30
C PHE A 373 -0.62 23.80 -7.63
N ASP A 374 0.67 23.43 -7.60
CA ASP A 374 1.47 23.24 -8.82
C ASP A 374 1.13 21.95 -9.59
N LEU A 375 0.46 20.99 -8.94
CA LEU A 375 0.04 19.70 -9.52
C LEU A 375 -1.39 19.73 -10.10
N LEU A 376 -2.11 20.85 -9.95
CA LEU A 376 -3.45 21.01 -10.52
C LEU A 376 -3.37 21.49 -11.99
N PRO A 377 -4.32 21.08 -12.85
CA PRO A 377 -4.39 21.56 -14.23
C PRO A 377 -4.63 23.08 -14.23
N LYS A 378 -3.68 23.82 -14.80
CA LYS A 378 -3.70 25.30 -14.81
C LYS A 378 -4.73 25.84 -15.82
N ASP A 379 -5.06 25.06 -16.84
CA ASP A 379 -6.15 25.31 -17.78
C ASP A 379 -7.29 24.30 -17.57
N GLN A 380 -8.52 24.80 -17.36
CA GLN A 380 -9.73 23.97 -17.31
C GLN A 380 -10.23 23.70 -18.75
N GLU A 381 -9.55 22.79 -19.48
CA GLU A 381 -10.09 22.29 -20.74
C GLU A 381 -11.46 21.60 -20.49
N PRO A 382 -12.52 21.94 -21.23
CA PRO A 382 -13.85 21.40 -21.00
C PRO A 382 -13.90 19.92 -21.40
N ALA A 383 -13.87 19.03 -20.41
CA ALA A 383 -13.83 17.58 -20.60
C ALA A 383 -14.92 17.08 -21.57
N GLU A 384 -14.53 16.22 -22.51
CA GLU A 384 -15.43 15.69 -23.53
C GLU A 384 -16.66 14.96 -22.90
N PRO A 385 -17.86 15.09 -23.50
CA PRO A 385 -19.09 14.53 -22.95
C PRO A 385 -19.09 12.99 -22.97
N GLY A 386 -18.58 12.40 -21.89
CA GLY A 386 -18.37 10.96 -21.71
C GLY A 386 -17.05 10.60 -21.02
N ALA A 387 -16.10 11.54 -20.92
CA ALA A 387 -14.83 11.34 -20.24
C ALA A 387 -14.98 11.17 -18.72
N ARG A 388 -14.12 10.35 -18.11
CA ARG A 388 -14.06 10.18 -16.65
C ARG A 388 -13.32 11.36 -16.01
N ILE A 389 -14.06 12.31 -15.44
CA ILE A 389 -13.53 13.47 -14.70
C ILE A 389 -12.46 13.00 -13.69
N SER A 390 -11.25 13.53 -13.81
CA SER A 390 -10.07 13.10 -13.04
C SER A 390 -10.17 13.54 -11.57
N LEU A 391 -9.22 13.08 -10.74
CA LEU A 391 -9.13 13.52 -9.36
C LEU A 391 -8.68 15.00 -9.27
N ALA A 392 -7.79 15.44 -10.17
CA ALA A 392 -7.25 16.80 -10.13
C ALA A 392 -8.32 17.84 -10.49
N ASP A 393 -9.15 17.56 -11.50
CA ASP A 393 -10.28 18.44 -11.89
C ASP A 393 -11.28 18.61 -10.73
N ARG A 394 -11.52 17.53 -9.98
CA ARG A 394 -12.42 17.53 -8.81
C ARG A 394 -11.84 18.32 -7.64
N VAL A 395 -10.52 18.33 -7.45
CA VAL A 395 -9.84 19.18 -6.45
C VAL A 395 -9.86 20.65 -6.88
N ALA A 396 -9.55 20.94 -8.15
CA ALA A 396 -9.59 22.29 -8.73
C ALA A 396 -11.01 22.91 -8.77
N ALA A 397 -12.06 22.10 -8.67
CA ALA A 397 -13.45 22.55 -8.53
C ALA A 397 -13.89 22.81 -7.08
N ILE A 398 -13.11 22.38 -6.08
CA ILE A 398 -13.40 22.58 -4.64
C ILE A 398 -12.58 23.74 -4.07
N LEU A 399 -11.34 23.91 -4.52
CA LEU A 399 -10.46 24.99 -4.06
C LEU A 399 -10.89 26.36 -4.65
N PRO A 400 -10.71 27.47 -3.89
CA PRO A 400 -10.89 28.80 -4.43
C PRO A 400 -9.86 29.06 -5.54
N LYS A 401 -10.24 29.83 -6.57
CA LYS A 401 -9.33 30.20 -7.65
C LYS A 401 -8.28 31.20 -7.14
N HIS A 402 -7.05 30.74 -6.93
CA HIS A 402 -5.88 31.62 -6.88
C HIS A 402 -5.66 32.25 -8.28
N PRO A 403 -5.24 33.54 -8.35
CA PRO A 403 -5.05 34.29 -9.59
C PRO A 403 -3.68 34.05 -10.26
#